data_AF-A0A2E2EER1-F1
#
_entry.id   AF-A0A2E2EER1-F1
#
_cell.length_a   1.000
_cell.length_b   1.000
_cell.length_c   1.000
_cell.angle_alpha   90.00
_cell.angle_beta   90.00
_cell.angle_gamma   90.00
#
_symmetry.space_group_name_H-M   'P 1'
#
loop_
_entity.id
_entity.type
_entity.pdbx_description
1 polymer ?
#
loop_
_entity_poly.entity_id
_entity_poly.type
_entity_poly.pdbx_seq_one_letter_code
_entity_poly.pdbx_strand_id
1 'polypeptide(L)'
;MFNSLFKTKKNAYYKVKTYTYYIPSPPSRKTGYQEKEFDGLIEYINSLGFELIDLKIESHSGEQRSGLWVICLLGAKTEDIYKTPILYDSNQINKKTYSHSDNDIPLNADIIHD
;
A
#
# COMPACT_ATOMS: atom_id res chain seq x y z
N MET A 1 -10.44 42.97 18.80
CA MET A 1 -10.03 41.59 19.16
C MET A 1 -10.09 40.72 17.90
N PHE A 2 -9.02 40.65 17.12
CA PHE A 2 -8.92 39.82 15.90
C PHE A 2 -7.64 38.98 15.93
N ASN A 3 -7.48 38.13 16.96
CA ASN A 3 -6.30 37.25 17.11
C ASN A 3 -6.56 35.79 16.68
N SER A 4 -7.57 35.54 15.86
CA SER A 4 -7.84 34.21 15.31
C SER A 4 -7.82 34.30 13.80
N LEU A 5 -6.81 33.70 13.14
CA LEU A 5 -6.90 33.14 11.78
C LEU A 5 -5.58 32.57 11.25
N PHE A 6 -4.43 32.80 11.89
CA PHE A 6 -3.17 32.16 11.51
C PHE A 6 -2.72 31.14 12.56
N LYS A 7 -3.54 30.10 12.78
CA LYS A 7 -2.97 28.81 13.20
C LYS A 7 -2.23 28.28 11.98
N THR A 8 -0.96 28.66 11.84
CA THR A 8 -0.01 27.98 10.95
C THR A 8 -0.17 26.50 11.25
N LYS A 9 -0.77 25.73 10.33
CA LYS A 9 -0.83 24.28 10.43
C LYS A 9 0.63 23.84 10.49
N LYS A 10 1.12 23.57 11.70
CA LYS A 10 2.44 22.98 11.92
C LYS A 10 2.44 21.73 11.06
N ASN A 11 3.27 21.70 10.02
CA ASN A 11 3.29 20.57 9.09
C ASN A 11 3.57 19.34 9.96
N ALA A 12 2.61 18.40 10.00
CA ALA A 12 2.67 17.25 10.92
C ALA A 12 3.84 16.32 10.60
N TYR A 13 4.39 16.46 9.39
CA TYR A 13 5.48 15.67 8.85
C TYR A 13 6.71 16.55 8.62
N TYR A 14 7.89 15.99 8.86
CA TYR A 14 9.17 16.60 8.48
C TYR A 14 9.19 16.86 6.97
N LYS A 15 8.88 15.83 6.18
CA LYS A 15 8.71 15.92 4.72
C LYS A 15 7.72 14.86 4.24
N VAL A 16 7.18 15.10 3.04
CA VAL A 16 6.31 14.18 2.32
C VAL A 16 7.05 13.66 1.08
N LYS A 17 6.83 12.40 0.70
CA LYS A 17 7.32 11.84 -0.55
C LYS A 17 6.27 10.96 -1.22
N THR A 18 6.33 10.87 -2.53
CA THR A 18 5.47 9.99 -3.32
C THR A 18 6.18 8.67 -3.56
N TYR A 19 5.44 7.58 -3.44
CA TYR A 19 5.89 6.23 -3.78
C TYR A 19 4.90 5.62 -4.77
N THR A 20 5.43 4.98 -5.82
CA THR A 20 4.64 4.36 -6.89
C THR A 20 5.01 2.90 -7.01
N TYR A 21 4.02 2.02 -7.02
CA TYR A 21 4.17 0.59 -7.20
C TYR A 21 3.20 0.07 -8.25
N TYR A 22 3.63 -0.91 -9.04
CA TYR A 22 2.80 -1.51 -10.06
C TYR A 22 2.43 -2.93 -9.65
N ILE A 23 1.13 -3.20 -9.52
CA ILE A 23 0.58 -4.53 -9.27
C ILE A 23 0.10 -5.08 -10.61
N PRO A 24 0.73 -6.13 -11.16
CA PRO A 24 0.25 -6.75 -12.39
C PRO A 24 -1.11 -7.42 -12.16
N SER A 25 -1.96 -7.43 -13.19
CA SER A 25 -3.25 -8.10 -13.13
C SER A 25 -3.03 -9.59 -12.81
N PRO A 26 -3.77 -10.15 -11.84
CA PRO A 26 -3.63 -11.56 -11.52
C PRO A 26 -4.07 -12.41 -12.73
N PRO A 27 -3.54 -13.64 -12.87
CA PRO A 27 -4.04 -14.56 -13.89
C PRO A 27 -5.52 -14.84 -13.68
N SER A 28 -6.28 -15.05 -14.76
CA SER A 28 -7.73 -15.30 -14.71
C SER A 28 -8.10 -16.43 -13.74
N ARG A 29 -8.98 -16.17 -12.77
CA ARG A 29 -9.47 -17.17 -11.80
C ARG A 29 -10.99 -17.14 -11.67
N LYS A 30 -11.56 -18.23 -11.15
CA LYS A 30 -13.01 -18.41 -10.98
C LYS A 30 -13.58 -17.79 -9.70
N THR A 31 -12.74 -17.37 -8.76
CA THR A 31 -13.15 -16.87 -7.44
C THR A 31 -12.57 -15.49 -7.17
N GLY A 32 -13.24 -14.70 -6.32
CA GLY A 32 -12.69 -13.44 -5.80
C GLY A 32 -11.34 -13.66 -5.12
N TYR A 33 -10.46 -12.67 -5.22
CA TYR A 33 -9.10 -12.73 -4.70
C TYR A 33 -8.83 -11.51 -3.82
N GLN A 34 -8.29 -11.74 -2.63
CA GLN A 34 -7.70 -10.68 -1.81
C GLN A 34 -6.30 -10.39 -2.34
N GLU A 35 -6.03 -9.12 -2.67
CA GLU A 35 -4.73 -8.68 -3.17
C GLU A 35 -3.68 -8.67 -2.05
N LYS A 36 -3.11 -9.85 -1.77
CA LYS A 36 -2.06 -10.06 -0.77
C LYS A 36 -0.83 -9.18 -1.00
N GLU A 37 -0.55 -8.83 -2.25
CA GLU A 37 0.55 -7.92 -2.59
C GLU A 37 0.29 -6.49 -2.12
N PHE A 38 -0.95 -6.01 -2.26
CA PHE A 38 -1.32 -4.69 -1.79
C PHE A 38 -1.26 -4.61 -0.27
N ASP A 39 -1.83 -5.60 0.42
CA ASP A 39 -1.82 -5.65 1.89
C ASP A 39 -0.38 -5.66 2.43
N GLY A 40 0.46 -6.51 1.86
CA GLY A 40 1.88 -6.58 2.22
C GLY A 40 2.64 -5.29 1.94
N LEU A 41 2.28 -4.56 0.86
CA LEU A 41 2.89 -3.27 0.55
C LEU A 41 2.57 -2.23 1.64
N ILE A 42 1.30 -2.14 2.05
CA ILE A 42 0.88 -1.18 3.08
C ILE A 42 1.52 -1.52 4.44
N GLU A 43 1.54 -2.79 4.81
CA GLU A 43 2.25 -3.24 6.02
C GLU A 43 3.74 -2.90 5.98
N TYR A 44 4.39 -3.13 4.84
CA TYR A 44 5.81 -2.78 4.66
C TYR A 44 6.05 -1.28 4.81
N ILE A 45 5.24 -0.44 4.16
CA ILE A 45 5.35 1.02 4.27
C ILE A 45 5.20 1.47 5.73
N ASN A 46 4.21 0.92 6.44
CA ASN A 46 3.99 1.22 7.85
C ASN A 46 5.16 0.75 8.72
N SER A 47 5.75 -0.41 8.42
CA SER A 47 6.90 -0.95 9.17
C SER A 47 8.15 -0.08 9.07
N LEU A 48 8.30 0.69 7.98
CA LEU A 48 9.37 1.68 7.81
C LEU A 48 9.12 2.99 8.57
N GLY A 49 7.97 3.14 9.23
CA GLY A 49 7.59 4.32 10.00
C GLY A 49 6.98 5.47 9.19
N PHE A 50 6.68 5.24 7.90
CA PHE A 50 5.91 6.20 7.12
C PHE A 50 4.44 6.20 7.53
N GLU A 51 3.80 7.35 7.43
CA GLU A 51 2.36 7.49 7.57
C GLU A 51 1.74 7.67 6.18
N LEU A 52 0.73 6.87 5.86
CA LEU A 52 -0.02 7.01 4.62
C LEU A 52 -0.92 8.25 4.72
N ILE A 53 -0.63 9.26 3.91
CA ILE A 53 -1.40 10.52 3.85
C ILE A 53 -2.54 10.38 2.84
N ASP A 54 -2.23 9.83 1.66
CA ASP A 54 -3.17 9.67 0.57
C ASP A 54 -2.82 8.44 -0.26
N LEU A 55 -3.83 7.83 -0.86
CA LEU A 55 -3.72 6.65 -1.69
C LEU A 55 -4.54 6.87 -2.96
N LYS A 56 -3.86 6.76 -4.10
CA LYS A 56 -4.48 6.80 -5.41
C LYS A 56 -4.20 5.53 -6.18
N ILE A 57 -5.25 4.95 -6.75
CA ILE A 57 -5.16 3.75 -7.58
C ILE A 57 -5.59 4.12 -8.99
N GLU A 58 -4.76 3.79 -9.97
CA GLU A 58 -5.04 4.01 -11.39
C GLU A 58 -4.99 2.68 -12.12
N SER A 59 -6.05 2.32 -12.82
CA SER A 59 -6.06 1.11 -13.63
C SER A 59 -5.22 1.31 -14.88
N HIS A 60 -4.43 0.30 -15.22
CA HIS A 60 -3.70 0.22 -16.47
C HIS A 60 -4.22 -0.97 -17.27
N SER A 61 -4.76 -0.70 -18.45
CA SER A 61 -5.21 -1.73 -19.38
C SER A 61 -4.42 -1.58 -20.68
N GLY A 62 -3.61 -2.57 -21.00
CA GLY A 62 -2.82 -2.62 -22.23
C GLY A 62 -2.87 -4.01 -22.86
N GLU A 63 -2.60 -4.09 -24.15
CA GLU A 63 -2.68 -5.36 -24.91
C GLU A 63 -1.72 -6.43 -24.39
N GLN A 64 -0.55 -6.03 -23.89
CA GLN A 64 0.48 -6.95 -23.39
C GLN A 64 0.48 -7.13 -21.87
N ARG A 65 0.05 -6.10 -21.13
CA ARG A 65 0.01 -6.09 -19.67
C ARG A 65 -1.15 -5.23 -19.20
N SER A 66 -1.86 -5.75 -18.20
CA SER A 66 -2.86 -5.02 -17.43
C SER A 66 -2.48 -5.07 -15.96
N GLY A 67 -3.00 -4.16 -15.17
CA GLY A 67 -2.69 -4.07 -13.74
C GLY A 67 -3.16 -2.77 -13.12
N LEU A 68 -2.58 -2.45 -11.98
CA LEU A 68 -2.92 -1.30 -11.16
C LEU A 68 -1.64 -0.53 -10.81
N TRP A 69 -1.67 0.77 -11.01
CA TRP A 69 -0.72 1.68 -10.38
C TRP A 69 -1.24 2.06 -9.00
N VAL A 70 -0.43 1.78 -7.99
CA VAL A 70 -0.65 2.21 -6.61
C VAL A 70 0.28 3.37 -6.34
N ILE A 71 -0.31 4.54 -6.08
CA ILE A 71 0.40 5.79 -5.84
C ILE A 71 0.10 6.20 -4.40
N CYS A 72 1.12 6.13 -3.55
CA CYS A 72 1.01 6.49 -2.14
C CYS A 72 1.68 7.85 -1.91
N LEU A 73 0.99 8.73 -1.20
CA LEU A 73 1.58 9.92 -0.60
C LEU A 73 1.96 9.59 0.85
N LEU A 74 3.24 9.67 1.16
CA LEU A 74 3.78 9.21 2.44
C LEU A 74 4.37 10.37 3.24
N GLY A 75 3.94 10.50 4.49
CA GLY A 75 4.49 11.43 5.47
C GLY A 75 5.60 10.80 6.28
N ALA A 76 6.75 11.48 6.38
CA ALA A 76 7.83 11.11 7.29
C ALA A 76 7.84 12.07 8.48
N LYS A 77 7.79 11.54 9.71
CA LYS A 77 7.85 12.36 10.94
C LYS A 77 9.26 12.82 11.29
N THR A 78 10.28 12.07 10.85
CA THR A 78 11.69 12.36 11.10
C THR A 78 12.49 12.34 9.79
N GLU A 79 13.68 12.96 9.83
CA GLU A 79 14.62 12.93 8.71
C GLU A 79 15.13 11.52 8.40
N ASP A 80 15.32 10.69 9.44
CA ASP A 80 15.77 9.30 9.30
C ASP A 80 14.76 8.48 8.52
N ILE A 81 13.46 8.57 8.88
CA ILE A 81 12.38 7.90 8.15
C ILE A 81 12.38 8.38 6.70
N TYR A 82 12.48 9.70 6.46
CA TYR A 82 12.47 10.25 5.10
C TYR A 82 13.57 9.65 4.21
N LYS A 83 14.79 9.49 4.76
CA LYS A 83 15.95 8.92 4.08
C LYS A 83 15.88 7.40 3.89
N THR A 84 15.02 6.69 4.62
CA THR A 84 14.85 5.25 4.46
C THR A 84 14.37 4.90 3.04
N PRO A 85 15.11 4.04 2.31
CA PRO A 85 14.70 3.59 0.98
C PRO A 85 13.51 2.63 1.10
N ILE A 86 12.53 2.77 0.20
CA ILE A 86 11.38 1.87 0.13
C ILE A 86 11.69 0.85 -0.96
N LEU A 87 12.15 -0.33 -0.54
CA LEU A 87 12.55 -1.43 -1.43
C LEU A 87 11.63 -2.63 -1.18
N TYR A 88 10.43 -2.56 -1.75
CA TYR A 88 9.44 -3.63 -1.64
C TYR A 88 9.65 -4.66 -2.75
N ASP A 89 9.84 -5.93 -2.37
CA ASP A 89 9.88 -7.08 -3.29
C ASP A 89 8.81 -8.08 -2.85
N SER A 90 7.74 -8.20 -3.65
CA SER A 90 6.59 -9.07 -3.34
C SER A 90 7.00 -10.55 -3.25
N ASN A 91 8.09 -10.97 -3.92
CA ASN A 91 8.55 -12.35 -3.91
C ASN A 91 9.17 -12.77 -2.57
N GLN A 92 9.67 -11.83 -1.77
CA GLN A 92 10.34 -12.12 -0.51
C GLN A 92 9.36 -12.25 0.66
N ILE A 93 8.24 -11.52 0.62
CA ILE A 93 7.22 -11.53 1.68
C ILE A 93 6.34 -12.77 1.57
N ASN A 94 5.97 -13.17 0.34
CA ASN A 94 5.27 -14.42 0.09
C ASN A 94 6.05 -15.68 0.55
N LYS A 95 7.36 -15.59 0.79
CA LYS A 95 8.12 -16.70 1.39
C LYS A 95 8.14 -16.69 2.92
N LYS A 96 8.08 -15.52 3.55
CA LYS A 96 8.11 -15.38 5.02
C LYS A 96 6.73 -15.54 5.68
N THR A 97 5.67 -15.10 5.02
CA THR A 97 4.31 -15.16 5.59
C THR A 97 3.69 -16.56 5.44
N TYR A 98 4.14 -17.36 4.48
CA TYR A 98 3.60 -18.71 4.21
C TYR A 98 4.55 -19.86 4.60
N SER A 99 5.61 -19.59 5.36
CA SER A 99 6.47 -20.63 5.95
C SER A 99 5.93 -21.16 7.29
N HIS A 100 4.64 -20.96 7.59
CA HIS A 100 3.95 -21.60 8.70
C HIS A 100 2.68 -22.26 8.19
N SER A 101 2.71 -23.61 8.21
CA SER A 101 1.59 -24.55 8.23
C SER A 101 0.56 -24.43 7.11
N ASP A 102 0.48 -25.46 6.28
CA ASP A 102 -0.81 -26.05 5.89
C ASP A 102 -1.72 -26.05 7.12
N ASN A 103 -2.74 -25.19 7.15
CA ASN A 103 -3.94 -25.31 7.98
C ASN A 103 -4.90 -24.17 7.58
N ASP A 104 -5.83 -24.53 6.69
CA ASP A 104 -7.19 -24.03 6.55
C ASP A 104 -7.55 -22.72 7.28
N ILE A 105 -7.54 -21.61 6.55
CA ILE A 105 -8.44 -20.50 6.83
C ILE A 105 -9.58 -20.61 5.82
N PRO A 106 -10.80 -20.99 6.21
CA PRO A 106 -11.93 -21.00 5.30
C PRO A 106 -12.19 -19.56 4.83
N LEU A 107 -12.04 -19.33 3.52
CA LEU A 107 -12.53 -18.12 2.86
C LEU A 107 -14.02 -18.00 3.20
N ASN A 108 -14.40 -16.92 3.87
CA ASN A 108 -15.80 -16.61 4.07
C ASN A 108 -16.44 -16.35 2.70
N ALA A 109 -17.41 -17.18 2.31
CA ALA A 109 -17.96 -17.30 0.96
C ALA A 109 -19.07 -16.28 0.64
N ASP A 110 -19.13 -15.16 1.35
CA ASP A 110 -20.26 -14.20 1.25
C ASP A 110 -19.87 -12.88 0.56
N ILE A 111 -19.02 -12.93 -0.47
CA ILE A 111 -18.99 -11.83 -1.45
C ILE A 111 -20.08 -12.13 -2.48
N ILE A 112 -21.33 -11.81 -2.10
CA ILE A 112 -22.47 -11.81 -3.00
C ILE A 112 -22.26 -10.64 -3.97
N HIS A 113 -22.07 -10.96 -5.25
CA HIS A 113 -22.22 -10.00 -6.33
C HIS A 113 -23.67 -10.12 -6.84
N ASP A 114 -24.43 -9.02 -6.72
CA ASP A 114 -25.65 -8.80 -7.50
C ASP A 114 -25.30 -8.57 -8.98
#